data_AF-A0A2S0QAJ1-F1
#
_entry.id   AF-A0A2S0QAJ1-F1
#
_cell.length_a   1.000
_cell.length_b   1.000
_cell.length_c   1.000
_cell.angle_alpha   90.00
_cell.angle_beta   90.00
_cell.angle_gamma   90.00
#
_symmetry.space_group_name_H-M   'P 1'
#
loop_
_entity.id
_entity.type
_entity.pdbx_description
1 polymer ?
#
loop_
_entity_poly.entity_id
_entity_poly.type
_entity_poly.pdbx_seq_one_letter_code
_entity_poly.pdbx_strand_id
1 'polypeptide(L)'
;MTDILNNPEIRDFFTSLLAGELNIATEFAWIVIATALSMIGGAIGAMLLAGKDIGYQFAATLGALFGPAGVIPAIILSFAVLKLFTNY
;
A
#
# COMPACT_ATOMS: atom_id res chain seq x y z
N MET A 1 12.99 20.75 -10.10
CA MET A 1 11.89 20.08 -9.34
C MET A 1 10.52 20.45 -9.91
N THR A 2 10.29 21.72 -10.27
CA THR A 2 9.10 22.21 -10.98
C THR A 2 8.89 21.58 -12.37
N ASP A 3 9.95 21.26 -13.10
CA ASP A 3 9.84 20.68 -14.45
C ASP A 3 9.21 19.28 -14.48
N ILE A 4 9.37 18.50 -13.41
CA ILE A 4 8.76 17.16 -13.28
C ILE A 4 7.25 17.26 -13.05
N LEU A 5 6.82 18.24 -12.23
CA LEU A 5 5.40 18.48 -11.94
C LEU A 5 4.67 19.22 -13.07
N ASN A 6 5.41 19.86 -13.98
CA ASN A 6 4.86 20.51 -15.18
C ASN A 6 4.72 19.57 -16.39
N ASN A 7 5.15 18.31 -16.27
CA ASN A 7 4.91 17.32 -17.31
C ASN A 7 3.42 16.90 -17.30
N PRO A 8 2.69 17.05 -18.42
CA PRO A 8 1.27 16.71 -18.49
C PRO A 8 0.97 15.27 -18.07
N GLU A 9 1.80 14.30 -18.46
CA GLU A 9 1.62 12.88 -18.13
C GLU A 9 1.69 12.62 -16.61
N ILE A 10 2.60 13.31 -15.92
CA ILE A 10 2.78 13.18 -14.47
C ILE A 10 1.60 13.85 -13.75
N ARG A 11 1.15 15.00 -14.25
CA ARG A 11 0.00 15.72 -13.68
C ARG A 11 -1.29 14.92 -13.83
N ASP A 12 -1.49 14.29 -14.99
CA ASP A 12 -2.64 13.43 -15.24
C ASP A 12 -2.60 12.19 -14.36
N PHE A 13 -1.43 11.55 -14.20
CA PHE A 13 -1.26 10.43 -13.27
C PHE A 13 -1.66 10.80 -11.83
N PHE A 14 -1.18 11.91 -11.29
CA PHE A 14 -1.56 12.34 -9.93
C PHE A 14 -3.03 12.71 -9.83
N THR A 15 -3.61 13.30 -10.88
CA THR A 15 -5.03 13.63 -10.94
C THR A 15 -5.88 12.35 -10.91
N SER A 16 -5.57 11.37 -11.76
CA SER A 16 -6.22 10.05 -11.78
C SER A 16 -6.06 9.30 -10.46
N LEU A 17 -4.88 9.39 -9.83
CA LEU A 17 -4.61 8.74 -8.53
C LEU A 17 -5.48 9.34 -7.41
N LEU A 18 -5.64 10.67 -7.39
CA LEU A 18 -6.48 11.39 -6.42
C LEU A 18 -7.97 11.23 -6.71
N ALA A 19 -8.36 11.16 -7.98
CA ALA A 19 -9.73 10.93 -8.41
C ALA A 19 -10.20 9.49 -8.16
N GLY A 20 -9.28 8.57 -7.83
CA GLY A 20 -9.59 7.17 -7.56
C GLY A 20 -9.89 6.37 -8.82
N GLU A 21 -9.38 6.79 -9.98
CA GLU A 21 -9.56 6.07 -11.23
C GLU A 21 -8.86 4.70 -11.18
N LEU A 22 -9.56 3.66 -11.65
CA LEU A 22 -9.08 2.27 -11.74
C LEU A 22 -8.25 2.06 -13.02
N ASN A 23 -7.02 2.58 -13.02
CA ASN A 23 -6.02 2.36 -14.05
C ASN A 23 -4.86 1.52 -13.49
N ILE A 24 -4.15 0.76 -14.32
CA ILE A 24 -3.04 -0.11 -13.90
C ILE A 24 -1.96 0.69 -13.13
N ALA A 25 -1.66 1.91 -13.60
CA ALA A 25 -0.66 2.77 -12.95
C ALA A 25 -1.10 3.21 -11.55
N THR A 26 -2.37 3.58 -11.38
CA THR A 26 -2.91 4.03 -10.09
C THR A 26 -3.10 2.84 -9.14
N GLU A 27 -3.58 1.71 -9.64
CA GLU A 27 -3.68 0.44 -8.90
C GLU A 27 -2.32 0.02 -8.31
N PHE A 28 -1.26 0.07 -9.12
CA PHE A 28 0.09 -0.24 -8.68
C PHE A 28 0.60 0.73 -7.60
N ALA A 29 0.37 2.04 -7.79
CA ALA A 29 0.75 3.04 -6.80
C ALA A 29 0.07 2.79 -5.44
N TRP A 30 -1.22 2.45 -5.45
CA TRP A 30 -1.95 2.09 -4.23
C TRP A 30 -1.42 0.83 -3.54
N ILE A 31 -1.00 -0.18 -4.29
CA ILE A 31 -0.34 -1.38 -3.72
C ILE A 31 0.94 -0.99 -2.98
N VAL A 32 1.77 -0.15 -3.59
CA VAL A 32 3.03 0.30 -2.98
C VAL A 32 2.75 1.10 -1.69
N ILE A 33 1.81 2.05 -1.74
CA ILE A 33 1.44 2.89 -0.58
C ILE A 33 0.89 2.01 0.55
N ALA A 34 -0.03 1.11 0.24
CA ALA A 34 -0.65 0.26 1.24
C ALA A 34 0.34 -0.75 1.83
N THR A 35 1.27 -1.27 1.02
CA THR A 35 2.38 -2.12 1.49
C THR A 35 3.25 -1.34 2.47
N ALA A 36 3.64 -0.10 2.15
CA ALA A 36 4.43 0.74 3.04
C ALA A 36 3.71 1.03 4.38
N LEU A 37 2.44 1.41 4.33
CA LEU A 37 1.62 1.63 5.52
C LEU A 37 1.48 0.34 6.35
N SER A 38 1.32 -0.80 5.68
CA SER A 38 1.20 -2.10 6.32
C SER A 38 2.49 -2.54 7.01
N MET A 39 3.66 -2.29 6.41
CA MET A 39 4.95 -2.54 7.07
C MET A 39 5.07 -1.74 8.37
N ILE A 40 4.69 -0.47 8.34
CA ILE A 40 4.73 0.41 9.53
C ILE A 40 3.76 -0.09 10.59
N GLY A 41 2.50 -0.34 10.22
CA GLY A 41 1.48 -0.85 11.14
C GLY A 41 1.83 -2.22 11.72
N GLY A 42 2.34 -3.12 10.89
CA GLY A 42 2.80 -4.45 11.29
C GLY A 42 3.99 -4.39 12.24
N ALA A 43 4.98 -3.53 11.97
CA ALA A 43 6.13 -3.32 12.85
C ALA A 43 5.70 -2.82 14.24
N ILE A 44 4.81 -1.82 14.28
CA ILE A 44 4.28 -1.27 15.54
C ILE A 44 3.48 -2.35 16.29
N GLY A 45 2.59 -3.07 15.59
CA GLY A 45 1.80 -4.14 16.18
C GLY A 45 2.66 -5.25 16.79
N ALA A 46 3.70 -5.68 16.07
CA ALA A 46 4.62 -6.70 16.56
C ALA A 46 5.46 -6.21 17.76
N MET A 47 5.94 -4.96 17.74
CA MET A 47 6.63 -4.37 18.89
C MET A 47 5.75 -4.32 20.14
N LEU A 48 4.47 -3.97 19.99
CA LEU A 48 3.51 -3.94 21.10
C LEU A 48 3.19 -5.33 21.64
N LEU A 49 3.07 -6.33 20.76
CA LEU A 49 2.62 -7.67 21.13
C LEU A 49 3.74 -8.56 21.69
N ALA A 50 4.92 -8.53 21.04
CA ALA A 50 6.02 -9.45 21.33
C ALA A 50 7.35 -8.76 21.64
N GLY A 51 7.42 -7.42 21.55
CA GLY A 51 8.69 -6.68 21.71
C GLY A 51 9.38 -6.89 23.06
N LYS A 52 8.62 -7.15 24.12
CA LYS A 52 9.17 -7.45 25.45
C LYS A 52 9.83 -8.84 25.54
N ASP A 53 9.36 -9.79 24.73
CA ASP A 53 9.77 -11.20 24.85
C ASP A 53 10.89 -11.55 23.88
N ILE A 54 10.83 -11.03 22.64
CA ILE A 54 11.80 -11.33 21.58
C ILE A 54 12.70 -10.14 21.19
N GLY A 55 12.51 -9.00 21.86
CA GLY A 55 13.20 -7.75 21.59
C GLY A 55 12.51 -6.88 20.54
N TYR A 56 12.45 -5.57 20.79
CA TYR A 56 11.72 -4.61 19.94
C TYR A 56 12.20 -4.58 18.50
N GLN A 57 13.51 -4.62 18.26
CA GLN A 57 14.05 -4.57 16.90
C GLN A 57 13.67 -5.82 16.10
N PHE A 58 13.79 -7.00 16.70
CA PHE A 58 13.43 -8.25 16.03
C PHE A 58 11.92 -8.34 15.80
N ALA A 59 11.11 -7.99 16.81
CA ALA A 59 9.66 -7.90 16.67
C ALA A 59 9.26 -6.93 15.55
N ALA A 60 9.86 -5.74 15.48
CA ALA A 60 9.61 -4.78 14.41
C ALA A 60 9.93 -5.34 13.02
N THR A 61 11.07 -6.03 12.86
CA THR A 61 11.45 -6.62 11.56
C THR A 61 10.47 -7.70 11.11
N LEU A 62 10.03 -8.59 12.02
CA LEU A 62 9.03 -9.60 11.72
C LEU A 62 7.67 -8.95 11.40
N GLY A 63 7.25 -7.97 12.19
CA GLY A 63 6.02 -7.23 11.95
C GLY A 63 6.02 -6.50 10.61
N ALA A 64 7.13 -5.86 10.24
CA ALA A 64 7.28 -5.21 8.94
C ALA A 64 7.23 -6.22 7.79
N LEU A 65 7.86 -7.39 7.95
CA LEU A 65 7.89 -8.43 6.92
C LEU A 65 6.50 -9.07 6.70
N PHE A 66 5.78 -9.37 7.79
CA PHE A 66 4.52 -10.09 7.75
C PHE A 66 3.28 -9.19 7.72
N GLY A 67 3.40 -7.90 8.05
CA GLY A 67 2.32 -6.92 7.90
C GLY A 67 1.72 -6.98 6.48
N PRO A 68 2.54 -6.85 5.42
CA PRO A 68 2.07 -6.92 4.04
C PRO A 68 1.47 -8.26 3.62
N ALA A 69 1.74 -9.35 4.34
CA ALA A 69 1.28 -10.69 3.96
C ALA A 69 -0.25 -10.81 3.93
N GLY A 70 -0.96 -10.05 4.78
CA GLY A 70 -2.42 -9.94 4.72
C GLY A 70 -2.93 -8.86 3.77
N VAL A 71 -2.17 -7.77 3.62
CA VAL A 71 -2.59 -6.58 2.87
C VAL A 71 -2.50 -6.79 1.36
N ILE A 72 -1.43 -7.42 0.85
CA ILE A 72 -1.26 -7.64 -0.58
C ILE A 72 -2.39 -8.51 -1.14
N PRO A 73 -2.73 -9.69 -0.56
CA PRO A 73 -3.86 -10.48 -1.04
C PRO A 73 -5.20 -9.75 -0.93
N ALA A 74 -5.42 -9.00 0.15
CA ALA A 74 -6.65 -8.24 0.34
C ALA A 74 -6.85 -7.17 -0.74
N ILE A 75 -5.78 -6.47 -1.15
CA ILE A 75 -5.84 -5.47 -2.21
C ILE A 75 -6.10 -6.12 -3.57
N ILE A 76 -5.42 -7.23 -3.88
CA ILE A 76 -5.66 -7.98 -5.13
C ILE A 76 -7.13 -8.43 -5.21
N LEU A 77 -7.66 -8.98 -4.12
CA LEU A 77 -9.08 -9.36 -4.04
C LEU A 77 -10.00 -8.14 -4.18
N SER A 78 -9.65 -7.02 -3.53
CA SER A 78 -10.44 -5.78 -3.62
C SER A 78 -10.50 -5.26 -5.06
N PHE A 79 -9.38 -5.26 -5.80
CA PHE A 79 -9.39 -4.88 -7.21
C PHE A 79 -10.20 -5.85 -8.07
N ALA A 80 -10.10 -7.17 -7.83
CA ALA A 80 -10.92 -8.14 -8.55
C ALA A 80 -12.43 -7.88 -8.34
N VAL A 81 -12.82 -7.59 -7.10
CA VAL A 81 -14.21 -7.27 -6.73
C VAL A 81 -14.66 -5.95 -7.34
N LEU A 82 -13.84 -4.89 -7.26
CA LEU A 82 -14.16 -3.59 -7.87
C LEU A 82 -14.32 -3.72 -9.38
N LYS A 83 -13.43 -4.44 -10.07
CA LYS A 83 -13.57 -4.68 -11.52
C LYS A 83 -14.82 -5.48 -11.86
N LEU A 84 -15.26 -6.40 -11.00
CA LEU A 84 -16.53 -7.11 -11.19
C LEU A 84 -17.72 -6.15 -11.17
N PHE A 85 -17.76 -5.22 -10.21
CA PHE A 85 -18.85 -4.25 -10.07
C PHE A 85 -18.80 -3.11 -11.09
N THR A 86 -17.62 -2.73 -11.59
CA THR A 86 -17.49 -1.68 -12.62
C THR A 86 -17.80 -2.19 -14.03
N ASN A 87 -17.74 -3.51 -14.29
CA ASN A 87 -18.07 -4.11 -15.59
C ASN A 87 -19.57 -4.51 -15.74
N TYR A 88 -20.43 -4.11 -14.80
CA TYR A 88 -21.88 -4.24 -14.88
C TYR A 88 -22.53 -2.85 -15.01
#